data_AF-V6YZZ6-F1
#
_entry.id   AF-V6YZZ6-F1
#
_cell.length_a   1.000
_cell.length_b   1.000
_cell.length_c   1.000
_cell.angle_alpha   90.00
_cell.angle_beta   90.00
_cell.angle_gamma   90.00
#
_symmetry.space_group_name_H-M   'P 1'
#
loop_
_entity.id
_entity.type
_entity.pdbx_description
1 polymer ?
#
loop_
_entity_poly.entity_id
_entity_poly.type
_entity_poly.pdbx_seq_one_letter_code
_entity_poly.pdbx_strand_id
1 'polypeptide(L)'
;MEMDYVYIIFIVGIFLVIYAVYQATKSMLFVSKTYGYNYLIRFQKIEDILDVKANKQFHRKFRIVSHSSKGVYTVQSKWSDRELKENIIKEYRLDDNQVTVQSLQISGALGMV
;
A
#
# COMPACT_ATOMS: atom_id res chain seq x y z
N MET A 1 3.79 -36.62 35.90
CA MET A 1 4.71 -36.86 34.77
C MET A 1 4.04 -36.67 33.42
N GLU A 2 2.97 -37.39 33.04
CA GLU A 2 2.29 -37.14 31.74
C GLU A 2 1.60 -35.76 31.67
N MET A 3 0.92 -35.34 32.74
CA MET A 3 0.28 -34.02 32.82
C MET A 3 1.29 -32.86 32.65
N ASP A 4 2.50 -32.99 33.21
CA ASP A 4 3.53 -31.97 33.14
C ASP A 4 4.02 -31.77 31.69
N TYR A 5 4.12 -32.85 30.92
CA TYR A 5 4.48 -32.80 29.50
C TYR A 5 3.42 -32.10 28.65
N VAL A 6 2.14 -32.36 28.91
CA VAL A 6 1.03 -31.70 28.21
C VAL A 6 1.05 -30.19 28.49
N TYR A 7 1.29 -29.79 29.74
CA TYR A 7 1.44 -28.38 30.11
C TYR A 7 2.64 -27.71 29.43
N ILE A 8 3.79 -28.38 29.39
CA ILE A 8 4.99 -27.85 28.70
C ILE A 8 4.72 -27.68 27.20
N ILE A 9 4.11 -28.67 26.55
CA ILE A 9 3.74 -28.60 25.13
C ILE A 9 2.78 -27.44 24.88
N PHE A 10 1.79 -27.24 25.75
CA PHE A 10 0.83 -26.15 25.62
C PHE A 10 1.50 -24.77 25.73
N ILE A 11 2.39 -24.60 26.71
CA ILE A 11 3.17 -23.36 26.89
C ILE A 11 4.04 -23.08 25.68
N VAL A 12 4.78 -24.09 25.19
CA VAL A 12 5.61 -23.98 23.98
C VAL A 12 4.75 -23.61 22.77
N GLY A 13 3.58 -24.23 22.62
CA GLY A 13 2.62 -23.92 21.57
C GLY A 13 2.18 -22.45 21.59
N ILE A 14 1.87 -21.90 22.77
CA ILE A 14 1.52 -20.48 22.93
C ILE A 14 2.68 -19.58 22.49
N PHE A 15 3.91 -19.87 22.92
CA PHE A 15 5.07 -19.09 22.51
C PHE A 15 5.30 -19.11 21.00
N LEU A 16 5.11 -20.27 20.35
CA LEU A 16 5.21 -20.40 18.89
C LEU A 16 4.14 -19.56 18.17
N VAL A 17 2.90 -19.55 18.66
CA VAL A 17 1.82 -18.73 18.09
C VAL A 17 2.13 -17.25 18.25
N ILE A 18 2.54 -16.80 19.44
CA ILE A 18 2.93 -15.40 19.69
C ILE A 18 4.08 -14.99 18.76
N TYR A 19 5.09 -15.84 18.62
CA TYR A 19 6.22 -15.60 17.74
C TYR A 19 5.81 -15.50 16.26
N ALA A 20 4.92 -16.37 15.79
CA ALA A 20 4.40 -16.33 14.42
C ALA A 20 3.63 -15.02 14.15
N VAL A 21 2.77 -14.59 15.08
CA VAL A 21 2.04 -13.33 14.98
C VAL A 21 3.00 -12.13 14.98
N TYR A 22 4.03 -12.15 15.83
CA TYR A 22 5.07 -11.13 15.86
C TYR A 22 5.84 -11.03 14.53
N GLN A 23 6.22 -12.16 13.92
CA GLN A 23 6.94 -12.15 12.65
C GLN A 23 6.06 -11.67 11.49
N ALA A 24 4.78 -12.06 11.47
CA ALA A 24 3.82 -11.62 10.47
C ALA A 24 3.61 -10.10 10.51
N THR A 25 3.39 -9.54 11.71
CA THR A 25 3.21 -8.09 11.91
C THR A 25 4.48 -7.31 11.58
N LYS A 26 5.65 -7.78 12.02
CA LYS A 26 6.95 -7.17 11.68
C LYS A 26 7.19 -7.14 10.17
N SER A 27 6.89 -8.24 9.47
CA SER A 27 7.05 -8.32 8.01
C SER A 27 6.10 -7.36 7.29
N MET A 28 4.85 -7.27 7.72
CA MET A 28 3.87 -6.34 7.16
C MET A 28 4.32 -4.88 7.33
N LEU A 29 4.79 -4.50 8.53
CA LEU A 29 5.33 -3.17 8.81
C LEU A 29 6.62 -2.87 8.02
N PHE A 30 7.47 -3.87 7.81
CA PHE A 30 8.67 -3.71 7.00
C PHE A 30 8.34 -3.48 5.52
N VAL A 31 7.36 -4.21 4.97
CA VAL A 31 6.89 -4.02 3.61
C VAL A 31 6.28 -2.64 3.43
N SER A 32 5.42 -2.18 4.35
CA SER A 32 4.83 -0.84 4.27
C SER A 32 5.86 0.28 4.41
N LYS A 33 6.87 0.13 5.28
CA LYS A 33 8.00 1.09 5.35
C LYS A 33 8.87 1.09 4.09
N THR A 34 9.12 -0.09 3.52
CA THR A 34 10.05 -0.24 2.39
C THR A 34 9.42 0.25 1.09
N TYR A 35 8.17 -0.14 0.85
CA TYR A 35 7.50 0.08 -0.43
C TYR A 35 6.40 1.15 -0.38
N GLY A 36 5.98 1.57 0.82
CA GLY A 36 4.92 2.53 1.02
C GLY A 36 3.53 1.90 0.97
N TYR A 37 2.56 2.73 0.61
CA TYR A 37 1.14 2.45 0.64
C TYR A 37 0.61 2.19 -0.78
N ASN A 38 -0.38 1.29 -0.90
CA ASN A 38 -1.05 1.03 -2.17
C ASN A 38 -2.15 2.06 -2.43
N TYR A 39 -2.14 2.63 -3.63
CA TYR A 39 -3.12 3.61 -4.09
C TYR A 39 -3.69 3.21 -5.45
N LEU A 40 -4.96 3.51 -5.64
CA LEU A 40 -5.63 3.52 -6.93
C LEU A 40 -5.70 4.95 -7.43
N ILE A 41 -5.07 5.23 -8.56
CA ILE A 41 -5.15 6.49 -9.27
C ILE A 41 -6.11 6.30 -10.43
N ARG A 42 -7.14 7.14 -10.51
CA ARG A 42 -8.06 7.21 -11.64
C ARG A 42 -7.89 8.56 -12.30
N PHE A 43 -7.57 8.53 -13.59
CA PHE A 43 -7.65 9.70 -14.43
C PHE A 43 -9.00 9.73 -15.13
N GLN A 44 -9.64 10.90 -15.14
CA GLN A 44 -10.95 11.11 -15.73
C GLN A 44 -10.97 12.43 -16.49
N LYS A 45 -11.84 12.54 -17.51
CA LYS A 45 -11.99 13.77 -18.31
C LYS A 45 -10.66 14.23 -18.94
N ILE A 46 -9.85 13.28 -19.37
CA ILE A 46 -8.64 13.51 -20.18
C ILE A 46 -8.83 12.83 -21.54
N GLU A 47 -8.38 13.52 -22.59
CA GLU A 47 -8.57 13.09 -23.98
C GLU A 47 -7.65 11.92 -24.36
N ASP A 48 -6.45 11.86 -23.76
CA ASP A 48 -5.47 10.79 -23.96
C ASP A 48 -5.14 10.05 -22.67
N ILE A 49 -4.96 8.74 -22.77
CA ILE A 49 -4.47 7.91 -21.65
C ILE A 49 -3.04 8.34 -21.37
N LEU A 50 -2.83 9.05 -20.25
CA LEU A 50 -1.51 9.43 -19.81
C LEU A 50 -0.63 8.19 -19.62
N ASP A 51 0.49 8.12 -20.33
CA ASP A 51 1.49 7.09 -20.08
C ASP A 51 2.31 7.42 -18.82
N VAL A 52 1.75 7.05 -17.67
CA VAL A 52 2.41 7.22 -16.38
C VAL A 52 3.69 6.37 -16.28
N LYS A 53 3.80 5.30 -17.09
CA LYS A 53 5.03 4.49 -17.15
C LYS A 53 6.16 5.17 -17.89
N ALA A 54 5.90 6.13 -18.78
CA ALA A 54 6.95 6.83 -19.51
C ALA A 54 7.72 7.84 -18.65
N ASN A 55 7.15 8.29 -17.52
CA ASN A 55 7.77 9.34 -16.71
C ASN A 55 8.81 8.78 -15.72
N LYS A 56 10.09 9.04 -16.00
CA LYS A 56 11.24 8.65 -15.16
C LYS A 56 11.22 9.26 -13.76
N GLN A 57 10.60 10.43 -13.55
CA GLN A 57 10.45 11.01 -12.21
C GLN A 57 9.56 10.15 -11.31
N PHE A 58 8.53 9.52 -11.88
CA PHE A 58 7.59 8.71 -11.11
C PHE A 58 8.17 7.34 -10.73
N HIS A 59 8.95 6.70 -11.61
CA HIS A 59 9.65 5.45 -11.28
C HIS A 59 10.56 5.55 -10.05
N ARG A 60 11.12 6.74 -9.79
CA ARG A 60 11.97 6.98 -8.61
C ARG A 60 11.20 7.16 -7.31
N LYS A 61 9.91 7.52 -7.40
CA LYS A 61 9.12 7.98 -6.24
C LYS A 61 7.94 7.05 -5.90
N PHE A 62 7.39 6.33 -6.88
CA PHE A 62 6.40 5.28 -6.66
C PHE A 62 6.47 4.18 -7.72
N ARG A 63 6.13 2.95 -7.33
CA ARG A 63 6.14 1.78 -8.19
C ARG A 63 4.75 1.56 -8.78
N ILE A 64 4.64 1.46 -10.10
CA ILE A 64 3.39 1.05 -10.76
C ILE A 64 3.23 -0.46 -10.61
N VAL A 65 2.16 -0.89 -9.94
CA VAL A 65 1.82 -2.29 -9.70
C VAL A 65 0.99 -2.84 -10.86
N SER A 66 0.03 -2.06 -11.33
CA SER A 66 -0.82 -2.43 -12.47
C SER A 66 -1.39 -1.19 -13.15
N HIS A 67 -1.88 -1.38 -14.37
CA HIS A 67 -2.59 -0.36 -15.14
C HIS A 67 -3.73 -1.01 -15.91
N SER A 68 -4.83 -0.29 -16.06
CA SER A 68 -5.98 -0.63 -16.88
C SER A 68 -6.04 0.28 -18.10
N SER A 69 -6.53 -0.24 -19.23
CA SER A 69 -6.79 0.55 -20.44
C SER A 69 -7.81 1.68 -20.24
N LYS A 70 -8.53 1.70 -19.10
CA LYS A 70 -9.50 2.74 -18.75
C LYS A 70 -8.90 3.91 -17.94
N GLY A 71 -7.58 4.11 -17.99
CA GLY A 71 -6.91 5.21 -17.26
C GLY A 71 -6.87 5.02 -15.74
N VAL A 72 -6.90 3.77 -15.27
CA VAL A 72 -6.79 3.43 -13.84
C VAL A 72 -5.44 2.78 -13.58
N TYR A 73 -4.71 3.29 -12.59
CA TYR A 73 -3.38 2.83 -12.22
C TYR A 73 -3.37 2.41 -10.76
N THR A 74 -2.77 1.26 -10.47
CA THR A 74 -2.44 0.88 -9.09
C THR A 74 -0.98 1.17 -8.85
N VAL A 75 -0.67 1.97 -7.83
CA VAL A 75 0.70 2.38 -7.51
C VAL A 75 1.01 2.13 -6.04
N GLN A 76 2.29 1.91 -5.74
CA GLN A 76 2.84 1.91 -4.39
C GLN A 76 3.70 3.15 -4.19
N SER A 77 3.30 4.00 -3.26
CA SER A 77 3.98 5.27 -2.98
C SER A 77 4.23 5.44 -1.49
N LYS A 78 5.36 6.06 -1.15
CA LYS A 78 5.64 6.51 0.23
C LYS A 78 4.96 7.82 0.58
N TRP A 79 4.44 8.54 -0.41
CA TRP A 79 3.69 9.77 -0.20
C TRP A 79 2.29 9.48 0.33
N SER A 80 1.77 10.42 1.11
CA SER A 80 0.36 10.47 1.46
C SER A 80 -0.53 10.57 0.21
N ASP A 81 -1.81 10.26 0.36
CA ASP A 81 -2.83 10.44 -0.68
C ASP A 81 -2.85 11.87 -1.24
N ARG A 82 -2.78 12.87 -0.36
CA ARG A 82 -2.75 14.29 -0.72
C ARG A 82 -1.50 14.65 -1.51
N GLU A 83 -0.33 14.30 -0.98
CA GLU A 83 0.95 14.57 -1.66
C GLU A 83 1.03 13.86 -3.01
N LEU A 84 0.53 12.62 -3.09
CA LEU A 84 0.50 11.85 -4.33
C LEU A 84 -0.38 12.56 -5.37
N LYS A 85 -1.58 13.02 -4.98
CA LYS A 85 -2.48 13.77 -5.87
C LYS A 85 -1.84 15.07 -6.35
N GLU A 86 -1.31 15.87 -5.43
CA GLU A 86 -0.68 17.17 -5.73
C GLU A 86 0.51 17.03 -6.69
N ASN A 87 1.38 16.04 -6.48
CA ASN A 87 2.52 15.80 -7.37
C ASN A 87 2.08 15.34 -8.77
N ILE A 88 1.03 14.51 -8.89
CA ILE A 88 0.51 14.06 -10.19
C ILE A 88 -0.10 15.24 -10.96
N ILE A 89 -0.94 16.03 -10.29
CA ILE A 89 -1.56 17.25 -10.87
C ILE A 89 -0.46 18.18 -11.39
N LYS A 90 0.56 18.45 -10.56
CA LYS A 90 1.65 19.37 -10.89
C LYS A 90 2.49 18.89 -12.08
N GLU A 91 2.89 17.63 -12.10
CA GLU A 91 3.75 17.07 -13.13
C GLU A 91 3.06 17.03 -14.50
N TYR A 92 1.77 16.68 -14.51
CA TYR A 92 0.99 16.53 -15.73
C TYR A 92 0.11 17.73 -16.09
N ARG A 93 0.19 18.81 -15.31
CA ARG A 93 -0.61 20.04 -15.48
C ARG A 93 -2.10 19.73 -15.59
N LEU A 94 -2.58 18.84 -14.74
CA LEU A 94 -3.98 18.41 -14.70
C LEU A 94 -4.76 19.29 -13.74
N ASP A 95 -6.07 19.38 -13.95
CA ASP A 95 -7.00 19.95 -12.99
C ASP A 95 -7.30 18.96 -11.85
N ASP A 96 -7.67 19.49 -10.68
CA ASP A 96 -7.97 18.70 -9.48
C ASP A 96 -9.11 17.68 -9.70
N ASN A 97 -10.03 18.01 -10.62
CA ASN A 97 -11.17 17.17 -10.98
C ASN A 97 -10.82 16.07 -12.00
N GLN A 98 -9.63 16.08 -12.58
CA GLN A 98 -9.17 15.11 -13.57
C GLN A 98 -8.43 13.93 -12.94
N VAL A 99 -8.05 14.02 -11.66
CA VAL A 99 -7.30 12.99 -10.94
C VAL A 99 -8.00 12.63 -9.64
N THR A 100 -8.23 11.34 -9.41
CA THR A 100 -8.68 10.82 -8.12
C THR A 100 -7.65 9.83 -7.59
N VAL A 101 -7.24 10.01 -6.34
CA VAL A 101 -6.34 9.10 -5.62
C VAL A 101 -7.12 8.47 -4.48
N GLN A 102 -7.16 7.15 -4.42
CA GLN A 102 -7.82 6.39 -3.35
C GLN A 102 -6.82 5.43 -2.71
N SER A 103 -6.75 5.43 -1.37
CA SER A 103 -5.98 4.42 -0.65
C SER A 103 -6.65 3.05 -0.79
N LEU A 104 -5.87 2.05 -1.20
CA LEU A 104 -6.31 0.65 -1.24
C LEU A 104 -5.98 -0.09 0.05
N GLN A 105 -5.53 0.63 1.09
CA GLN A 105 -5.33 0.00 2.37
C GLN A 105 -6.68 -0.47 2.91
N ILE A 106 -6.75 -1.76 3.23
CA ILE A 106 -7.76 -2.25 4.16
C ILE A 106 -7.49 -1.48 5.45
N SER A 107 -8.37 -0.55 5.83
CA SER A 107 -8.36 0.11 7.13
C SER A 107 -8.56 -0.95 8.21
N GLY A 108 -7.52 -1.72 8.51
CA GLY A 108 -7.50 -2.62 9.64
C GLY A 108 -7.37 -1.79 10.90
N ALA A 109 -8.42 -1.77 11.73
CA ALA A 109 -8.54 -1.39 13.14
C ALA A 109 -7.84 -0.12 13.70
N LEU A 110 -6.96 0.55 12.97
CA LEU A 110 -6.14 1.68 13.42
C LEU A 110 -6.66 3.04 12.93
N GLY A 111 -7.79 3.05 12.21
CA GLY A 111 -8.52 4.26 11.83
C GLY A 111 -9.59 4.68 12.84
N MET A 112 -9.67 4.02 14.01
CA MET A 112 -10.49 4.46 15.14
C MET A 112 -9.59 5.14 16.17
N VAL A 113 -9.32 6.42 15.95
CA VAL A 113 -8.93 7.38 17.01
C VAL A 113 -9.48 8.74 16.65
#